data_AF-A0A450SQL8-F1
#
_entry.id   AF-A0A450SQL8-F1
#
_cell.length_a   1.000
_cell.length_b   1.000
_cell.length_c   1.000
_cell.angle_alpha   90.00
_cell.angle_beta   90.00
_cell.angle_gamma   90.00
#
_symmetry.space_group_name_H-M   'P 1'
#
loop_
_entity.id
_entity.type
_entity.pdbx_description
1 polymer ?
#
loop_
_entity_poly.entity_id
_entity_poly.type
_entity_poly.pdbx_seq_one_letter_code
_entity_poly.pdbx_strand_id
1 'polypeptide(L)'
;MKRRWIGIEMGEHAVTHCAPRLEKVIDGEQGGISKAVDWQGGGGFRFYRLGPTVFDEAGHIRRDISFPVLVAHVWFSETGIPWPGLGVGGGGTPSPVLGVHDGRGFALLYNGILRDRRVNGGNVLTHALLKHLREELARPDWVFTGPLVVYGVRSAISDDVLKREGVLFKQTPYEVKARR
;
A
#
# COMPACT_ATOMS: atom_id res chain seq x y z
N MET A 1 -6.97 31.84 12.01
CA MET A 1 -7.82 31.42 10.87
C MET A 1 -7.82 29.89 10.77
N LYS A 2 -8.97 29.20 10.69
CA LYS A 2 -9.07 27.72 10.68
C LYS A 2 -9.20 27.14 9.26
N ARG A 3 -8.49 27.70 8.28
CA ARG A 3 -8.56 27.25 6.88
C ARG A 3 -7.72 25.99 6.70
N ARG A 4 -8.24 25.03 5.91
CA ARG A 4 -7.50 23.86 5.43
C ARG A 4 -7.06 24.11 4.00
N TRP A 5 -5.88 23.64 3.64
CA TRP A 5 -5.28 23.86 2.32
C TRP A 5 -4.63 22.57 1.82
N ILE A 6 -4.53 22.45 0.50
CA ILE A 6 -3.75 21.43 -0.19
C ILE A 6 -2.83 22.18 -1.15
N GLY A 7 -1.52 22.02 -0.96
CA GLY A 7 -0.51 22.54 -1.87
C GLY A 7 -0.04 21.42 -2.80
N ILE A 8 0.13 21.73 -4.08
CA ILE A 8 0.69 20.81 -5.07
C ILE A 8 1.87 21.53 -5.70
N GLU A 9 3.02 20.88 -5.72
CA GLU A 9 4.24 21.44 -6.27
C GLU A 9 5.02 20.36 -7.03
N MET A 10 5.59 20.73 -8.18
CA MET A 10 6.24 19.81 -9.10
C MET A 10 7.76 19.90 -8.97
N GLY A 11 8.41 18.89 -8.40
CA GLY A 11 9.87 18.80 -8.35
C GLY A 11 10.46 19.06 -6.97
N GLU A 12 11.79 19.18 -6.91
CA GLU A 12 12.51 19.17 -5.63
C GLU A 12 12.37 20.46 -4.82
N HIS A 13 11.90 21.56 -5.42
CA HIS A 13 11.59 22.78 -4.66
C HIS A 13 10.44 22.59 -3.66
N ALA A 14 9.55 21.61 -3.88
CA ALA A 14 8.56 21.23 -2.88
C ALA A 14 9.22 20.88 -1.53
N VAL A 15 10.35 20.17 -1.57
CA VAL A 15 11.11 19.74 -0.39
C VAL A 15 12.13 20.78 0.04
N THR A 16 12.85 21.37 -0.91
CA THR A 16 14.00 22.24 -0.60
C THR A 16 13.59 23.67 -0.26
N HIS A 17 12.41 24.12 -0.70
CA HIS A 17 11.94 25.49 -0.52
C HIS A 17 10.57 25.58 0.12
N CYS A 18 9.55 24.92 -0.47
CA CYS A 18 8.16 25.08 -0.04
C CYS A 18 7.92 24.53 1.37
N ALA A 19 8.34 23.30 1.66
CA ALA A 19 8.20 22.70 2.98
C ALA A 19 8.92 23.52 4.08
N PRO A 20 10.22 23.87 3.96
CA PRO A 20 10.90 24.72 4.94
C PRO A 20 10.24 26.08 5.12
N ARG A 21 9.72 26.67 4.03
CA ARG A 21 9.02 27.95 4.08
C ARG A 21 7.67 27.86 4.79
N LEU A 22 6.98 26.71 4.71
CA LEU A 22 5.75 26.44 5.45
C LEU A 22 6.02 26.18 6.93
N GLU A 23 7.09 25.44 7.25
CA GLU A 23 7.56 25.24 8.62
C GLU A 23 7.80 26.60 9.30
N LYS A 24 8.54 27.50 8.66
CA LYS A 24 8.77 28.85 9.21
C LYS A 24 7.48 29.64 9.46
N VAL A 25 6.46 29.51 8.61
CA VAL A 25 5.13 30.12 8.85
C VAL A 25 4.47 29.53 10.07
N ILE A 26 4.51 28.21 10.19
CA ILE A 26 3.94 27.49 11.32
C ILE A 26 4.67 27.90 12.61
N ASP A 27 5.98 28.14 12.54
CA ASP A 27 6.80 28.63 13.66
C ASP A 27 6.62 30.13 13.96
N GLY A 28 5.78 30.83 13.19
CA GLY A 28 5.46 32.25 13.44
C GLY A 28 6.46 33.24 12.85
N GLU A 29 7.15 32.90 11.76
CA GLU A 29 8.05 33.85 11.10
C GLU A 29 7.32 35.16 10.73
N GLN A 30 8.06 36.26 10.85
CA GLN A 30 7.56 37.62 10.58
C GLN A 30 7.91 38.11 9.17
N GLY A 31 7.95 37.20 8.19
CA GLY A 31 8.17 37.52 6.78
C GLY A 31 6.87 37.88 6.04
N GLY A 32 6.96 38.71 4.99
CA GLY A 32 5.81 39.04 4.13
C GLY A 32 4.62 39.65 4.89
N ILE A 33 3.42 39.13 4.67
CA ILE A 33 2.18 39.63 5.29
C ILE A 33 2.08 39.31 6.78
N SER A 34 2.88 38.37 7.32
CA SER A 34 2.80 37.93 8.73
C SER A 34 2.81 39.09 9.72
N LYS A 35 3.68 40.08 9.51
CA LYS A 35 3.74 41.30 10.34
C LYS A 35 2.46 42.12 10.29
N ALA A 36 1.89 42.29 9.09
CA ALA A 36 0.70 43.10 8.86
C ALA A 36 -0.56 42.49 9.49
N VAL A 37 -0.57 41.17 9.71
CA VAL A 37 -1.68 40.45 10.33
C VAL A 37 -1.36 39.92 11.73
N ASP A 38 -0.24 40.35 12.31
CA ASP A 38 0.25 39.91 13.63
C ASP A 38 0.21 38.38 13.79
N TRP A 39 0.72 37.67 12.78
CA TRP A 39 0.69 36.20 12.77
C TRP A 39 1.66 35.63 13.81
N GLN A 40 1.14 34.83 14.74
CA GLN A 40 1.92 34.25 15.85
C GLN A 40 2.31 32.77 15.64
N GLY A 41 2.08 32.23 14.44
CA GLY A 41 2.31 30.81 14.15
C GLY A 41 1.11 29.90 14.44
N GLY A 42 1.35 28.60 14.32
CA GLY A 42 0.41 27.51 14.57
C GLY A 42 -0.04 26.75 13.32
N GLY A 43 -0.69 25.61 13.56
CA GLY A 43 -1.13 24.69 12.53
C GLY A 43 -0.15 23.55 12.28
N GLY A 44 -0.17 23.00 11.07
CA GLY A 44 0.66 21.87 10.67
C GLY A 44 0.30 21.40 9.28
N PHE A 45 1.16 20.58 8.70
CA PHE A 45 0.89 19.93 7.42
C PHE A 45 1.45 18.51 7.42
N ARG A 46 0.96 17.71 6.49
CA ARG A 46 1.57 16.44 6.12
C ARG A 46 2.13 16.60 4.72
N PHE A 47 3.38 16.18 4.54
CA PHE A 47 4.04 16.19 3.25
C PHE A 47 3.97 14.82 2.62
N TYR A 48 3.54 14.76 1.36
CA TYR A 48 3.47 13.53 0.59
C TYR A 48 4.19 13.72 -0.75
N ARG A 49 4.88 12.67 -1.20
CA ARG A 49 5.44 12.60 -2.55
C ARG A 49 4.63 11.59 -3.34
N LEU A 50 4.24 11.96 -4.56
CA LEU A 50 3.64 11.01 -5.49
C LEU A 50 4.70 9.98 -5.87
N GLY A 51 4.38 8.71 -5.62
CA GLY A 51 5.21 7.58 -6.03
C GLY A 51 5.12 7.34 -7.55
N PRO A 52 5.93 6.41 -8.06
CA PRO A 52 5.82 5.97 -9.46
C PRO A 52 4.41 5.43 -9.74
N THR A 53 3.94 5.61 -10.98
CA THR A 53 2.69 4.98 -11.43
C THR A 53 2.82 3.47 -11.37
N VAL A 54 1.75 2.80 -10.90
CA VAL A 54 1.70 1.34 -10.84
C VAL A 54 1.49 0.73 -12.22
N PHE A 55 0.75 1.45 -13.06
CA PHE A 55 0.40 1.04 -14.41
C PHE A 55 1.14 1.87 -15.47
N ASP A 56 1.39 1.24 -16.61
CA ASP A 56 1.79 1.91 -17.85
C ASP A 56 0.58 2.54 -18.56
N GLU A 57 0.83 3.23 -19.67
CA GLU A 57 -0.20 3.91 -20.48
C GLU A 57 -1.24 2.93 -21.05
N ALA A 58 -0.88 1.66 -21.21
CA ALA A 58 -1.78 0.60 -21.68
C ALA A 58 -2.56 -0.08 -20.53
N GLY A 59 -2.34 0.34 -19.28
CA GLY A 59 -2.98 -0.22 -18.10
C GLY A 59 -2.37 -1.53 -17.58
N HIS A 60 -1.19 -1.92 -18.06
CA HIS A 60 -0.45 -3.05 -17.50
C HIS A 60 0.36 -2.61 -16.28
N ILE A 61 0.55 -3.52 -15.31
CA ILE A 61 1.48 -3.26 -14.21
C ILE A 61 2.88 -3.06 -14.80
N ARG A 62 3.54 -1.96 -14.42
CA ARG A 62 4.90 -1.69 -14.91
C ARG A 62 5.86 -2.79 -14.48
N ARG A 63 6.72 -3.22 -15.39
CA ARG A 63 7.69 -4.31 -15.14
C ARG A 63 8.77 -3.94 -14.12
N ASP A 64 9.05 -2.66 -13.97
CA ASP A 64 10.07 -2.10 -13.08
C ASP A 64 9.50 -1.65 -11.72
N ILE A 65 8.21 -1.94 -11.44
CA ILE A 65 7.59 -1.53 -10.18
C ILE A 65 8.24 -2.24 -8.99
N SER A 66 8.55 -1.47 -7.94
CA SER A 66 9.03 -2.06 -6.70
C SER A 66 7.90 -2.74 -5.94
N PHE A 67 8.20 -3.82 -5.24
CA PHE A 67 7.21 -4.54 -4.44
C PHE A 67 6.48 -3.65 -3.43
N PRO A 68 7.15 -2.76 -2.66
CA PRO A 68 6.44 -1.87 -1.73
C PRO A 68 5.40 -0.97 -2.39
N VAL A 69 5.67 -0.48 -3.61
CA VAL A 69 4.71 0.34 -4.37
C VAL A 69 3.49 -0.50 -4.77
N LEU A 70 3.72 -1.73 -5.25
CA LEU A 70 2.64 -2.63 -5.61
C LEU A 70 1.78 -3.02 -4.41
N VAL A 71 2.40 -3.31 -3.26
CA VAL A 71 1.68 -3.58 -2.01
C VAL A 71 0.85 -2.39 -1.58
N ALA A 72 1.45 -1.20 -1.56
CA ALA A 72 0.75 0.02 -1.15
C ALA A 72 -0.49 0.26 -2.01
N HIS A 73 -0.37 0.02 -3.32
CA HIS A 73 -1.50 0.14 -4.25
C HIS A 73 -2.58 -0.92 -4.02
N VAL A 74 -2.23 -2.19 -3.86
CA VAL A 74 -3.20 -3.28 -3.58
C VAL A 74 -3.93 -3.01 -2.27
N TRP A 75 -3.18 -2.70 -1.21
CA TRP A 75 -3.73 -2.39 0.10
C TRP A 75 -4.68 -1.20 0.03
N PHE A 76 -4.27 -0.10 -0.60
CA PHE A 76 -5.10 1.10 -0.75
C PHE A 76 -6.37 0.82 -1.58
N SER A 77 -6.27 0.01 -2.63
CA SER A 77 -7.42 -0.34 -3.48
C SER A 77 -8.49 -1.13 -2.71
N GLU A 78 -8.07 -1.96 -1.75
CA GLU A 78 -8.98 -2.79 -0.93
C GLU A 78 -9.55 -2.07 0.30
N THR A 79 -8.74 -1.20 0.91
CA THR A 79 -9.01 -0.65 2.24
C THR A 79 -9.30 0.86 2.22
N GLY A 80 -8.88 1.57 1.18
CA GLY A 80 -8.95 3.03 1.12
C GLY A 80 -8.00 3.75 2.09
N ILE A 81 -7.16 3.02 2.82
CA ILE A 81 -6.17 3.58 3.75
C ILE A 81 -4.75 3.37 3.22
N PRO A 82 -3.80 4.28 3.53
CA PRO A 82 -2.40 4.07 3.19
C PRO A 82 -1.87 2.79 3.83
N TRP A 83 -1.02 2.06 3.10
CA TRP A 83 -0.35 0.90 3.67
C TRP A 83 0.64 1.33 4.75
N PRO A 84 0.55 0.81 5.99
CA PRO A 84 1.33 1.31 7.13
C PRO A 84 2.80 0.87 7.10
N GLY A 85 3.25 0.14 6.09
CA GLY A 85 4.66 -0.28 5.93
C GLY A 85 5.09 -1.48 6.77
N LEU A 86 4.15 -2.27 7.29
CA LEU A 86 4.41 -3.38 8.22
C LEU A 86 4.40 -4.79 7.60
N GLY A 87 4.34 -4.94 6.27
CA GLY A 87 4.45 -6.26 5.60
C GLY A 87 5.89 -6.78 5.48
N VAL A 88 6.74 -6.41 6.43
CA VAL A 88 7.96 -7.14 6.73
C VAL A 88 7.55 -8.17 7.78
N GLY A 89 7.48 -9.43 7.38
CA GLY A 89 7.33 -10.55 8.30
C GLY A 89 8.28 -10.38 9.49
N GLY A 90 7.85 -10.85 10.68
CA GLY A 90 8.63 -10.69 11.91
C GLY A 90 10.13 -10.91 11.64
N GLY A 91 10.93 -9.85 11.81
CA GLY A 91 12.36 -9.86 11.51
C GLY A 91 12.82 -9.13 10.24
N GLY A 92 11.97 -8.36 9.54
CA GLY A 92 12.43 -7.52 8.42
C GLY A 92 12.53 -8.25 7.08
N THR A 93 11.92 -9.44 6.96
CA THR A 93 11.82 -10.21 5.71
C THR A 93 10.53 -9.87 4.97
N PRO A 94 10.54 -9.67 3.64
CA PRO A 94 9.30 -9.46 2.89
C PRO A 94 8.31 -10.62 3.12
N SER A 95 7.04 -10.32 3.39
CA SER A 95 5.97 -11.33 3.50
C SER A 95 4.96 -11.17 2.36
N PRO A 96 4.37 -12.28 1.85
CA PRO A 96 3.23 -12.20 0.95
C PRO A 96 1.96 -11.68 1.64
N VAL A 97 1.87 -11.72 2.98
CA VAL A 97 0.73 -11.17 3.71
C VAL A 97 0.92 -9.67 3.96
N LEU A 98 -0.04 -8.89 3.48
CA LEU A 98 -0.01 -7.42 3.55
C LEU A 98 -0.51 -6.91 4.90
N GLY A 99 -1.44 -7.64 5.50
CA GLY A 99 -2.07 -7.34 6.78
C GLY A 99 -3.55 -7.73 6.83
N VAL A 100 -4.21 -7.29 7.89
CA VAL A 100 -5.65 -7.47 8.12
C VAL A 100 -6.33 -6.11 8.26
N HIS A 101 -7.50 -5.95 7.64
CA HIS A 101 -8.35 -4.77 7.76
C HIS A 101 -9.83 -5.16 7.75
N ASP A 102 -10.59 -4.65 8.71
CA ASP A 102 -12.01 -5.01 8.93
C ASP A 102 -12.26 -6.52 8.97
N GLY A 103 -11.39 -7.26 9.67
CA GLY A 103 -11.44 -8.72 9.78
C GLY A 103 -11.02 -9.49 8.52
N ARG A 104 -10.79 -8.81 7.39
CA ARG A 104 -10.36 -9.43 6.12
C ARG A 104 -8.84 -9.47 6.02
N GLY A 105 -8.31 -10.59 5.55
CA GLY A 105 -6.88 -10.77 5.30
C GLY A 105 -6.52 -10.43 3.85
N PHE A 106 -5.36 -9.83 3.64
CA PHE A 106 -4.88 -9.46 2.31
C PHE A 106 -3.50 -10.04 2.05
N ALA A 107 -3.33 -10.70 0.89
CA ALA A 107 -2.05 -11.25 0.46
C ALA A 107 -1.77 -10.92 -1.01
N LEU A 108 -0.50 -10.73 -1.34
CA LEU A 108 0.01 -10.51 -2.69
C LEU A 108 1.13 -11.50 -2.98
N LEU A 109 0.89 -12.36 -3.97
CA LEU A 109 1.87 -13.26 -4.51
C LEU A 109 2.72 -12.49 -5.53
N TYR A 110 3.96 -12.17 -5.15
CA TYR A 110 4.90 -11.44 -6.00
C TYR A 110 6.29 -12.10 -6.03
N ASN A 111 6.94 -12.03 -7.20
CA ASN A 111 8.25 -12.61 -7.43
C ASN A 111 9.31 -11.87 -6.59
N GLY A 112 10.20 -12.61 -5.94
CA GLY A 112 11.29 -12.06 -5.11
C GLY A 112 11.09 -12.20 -3.59
N ILE A 113 9.86 -12.49 -3.15
CA ILE A 113 9.54 -12.73 -1.73
C ILE A 113 9.46 -14.21 -1.42
N LEU A 114 8.86 -14.95 -2.35
CA LEU A 114 8.63 -16.39 -2.25
C LEU A 114 9.91 -17.20 -2.56
N ARG A 115 11.07 -16.79 -2.00
CA ARG A 115 12.41 -17.37 -2.21
C ARG A 115 12.31 -18.91 -2.36
N ASP A 116 12.43 -19.35 -3.60
CA ASP A 116 12.39 -20.74 -4.09
C ASP A 116 11.37 -21.71 -3.47
N ARG A 117 10.23 -21.87 -4.16
CA ARG A 117 9.55 -23.16 -4.32
C ARG A 117 9.01 -23.30 -5.75
N ARG A 118 9.90 -23.45 -6.74
CA ARG A 118 9.51 -23.67 -8.13
C ARG A 118 9.27 -25.15 -8.42
N VAL A 119 8.25 -25.45 -9.21
CA VAL A 119 8.42 -26.14 -10.49
C VAL A 119 7.46 -25.49 -11.50
N ASN A 120 7.98 -24.71 -12.46
CA ASN A 120 7.27 -24.21 -13.65
C ASN A 120 6.01 -23.33 -13.50
N GLY A 121 6.12 -22.20 -12.80
CA GLY A 121 5.49 -20.96 -13.28
C GLY A 121 4.68 -20.16 -12.27
N GLY A 122 5.16 -18.93 -12.02
CA GLY A 122 4.36 -17.77 -11.62
C GLY A 122 3.93 -17.69 -10.15
N ASN A 123 3.45 -16.51 -9.78
CA ASN A 123 2.81 -16.20 -8.51
C ASN A 123 1.47 -16.96 -8.36
N VAL A 124 1.53 -18.29 -8.17
CA VAL A 124 0.37 -19.18 -8.20
C VAL A 124 -0.09 -19.54 -6.80
N LEU A 125 -1.39 -19.41 -6.54
CA LEU A 125 -1.97 -19.89 -5.30
C LEU A 125 -2.08 -21.42 -5.32
N THR A 126 -1.37 -22.09 -4.42
CA THR A 126 -1.45 -23.55 -4.20
C THR A 126 -1.98 -23.82 -2.79
N HIS A 127 -2.43 -25.04 -2.50
CA HIS A 127 -2.88 -25.42 -1.16
C HIS A 127 -1.79 -25.21 -0.09
N ALA A 128 -0.54 -25.53 -0.41
CA ALA A 128 0.58 -25.34 0.50
C ALA A 128 0.81 -23.85 0.82
N LEU A 129 0.68 -22.98 -0.19
CA LEU A 129 0.81 -21.54 -0.01
C LEU A 129 -0.37 -20.97 0.77
N LEU A 130 -1.60 -21.39 0.46
CA LEU A 130 -2.78 -20.97 1.20
C LEU A 130 -2.67 -21.29 2.70
N LYS A 131 -2.18 -22.50 3.03
CA LYS A 131 -1.91 -22.90 4.42
C LYS A 131 -0.93 -21.93 5.10
N HIS A 132 0.18 -21.63 4.43
CA HIS A 132 1.19 -20.71 4.95
C HIS A 132 0.65 -19.29 5.19
N LEU A 133 -0.14 -18.76 4.25
CA LEU A 133 -0.77 -17.44 4.41
C LEU A 133 -1.69 -17.41 5.64
N ARG A 134 -2.44 -18.48 5.89
CA ARG A 134 -3.31 -18.57 7.08
C ARG A 134 -2.53 -18.64 8.39
N GLU A 135 -1.42 -19.38 8.41
CA GLU A 135 -0.52 -19.45 9.58
C GLU A 135 0.04 -18.06 9.89
N GLU A 136 0.45 -17.30 8.88
CA GLU A 136 0.85 -15.90 9.06
C GLU A 136 -0.29 -14.99 9.51
N LEU A 137 -1.52 -15.23 9.04
CA LEU A 137 -2.70 -14.46 9.45
C LEU A 137 -3.19 -14.78 10.86
N ALA A 138 -2.81 -15.94 11.41
CA ALA A 138 -3.18 -16.39 12.74
C ALA A 138 -2.27 -15.81 13.85
N ARG A 139 -1.40 -14.84 13.52
CA ARG A 139 -0.59 -14.15 14.53
C ARG A 139 -1.48 -13.39 15.53
N PRO A 140 -1.10 -13.35 16.81
CA PRO A 140 -1.96 -12.81 17.89
C PRO A 140 -2.18 -11.30 17.80
N ASP A 141 -1.37 -10.57 17.04
CA ASP A 141 -1.53 -9.14 16.79
C ASP A 141 -2.62 -8.81 15.76
N TRP A 142 -3.13 -9.82 15.03
CA TRP A 142 -4.17 -9.65 14.03
C TRP A 142 -5.48 -10.34 14.43
N VAL A 143 -6.59 -9.66 14.12
CA VAL A 143 -7.95 -10.21 14.27
C VAL A 143 -8.48 -10.59 12.89
N PHE A 144 -8.07 -11.75 12.39
CA PHE A 144 -8.51 -12.29 11.10
C PHE A 144 -9.74 -13.20 11.28
N THR A 145 -10.91 -12.73 10.83
CA THR A 145 -12.20 -13.42 11.03
C THR A 145 -13.02 -13.58 9.75
N GLY A 146 -12.67 -12.84 8.70
CA GLY A 146 -13.38 -12.77 7.44
C GLY A 146 -12.65 -13.49 6.28
N PRO A 147 -13.01 -13.16 5.02
CA PRO A 147 -12.37 -13.76 3.87
C PRO A 147 -10.91 -13.32 3.71
N LEU A 148 -10.13 -14.18 3.05
CA LEU A 148 -8.76 -13.88 2.60
C LEU A 148 -8.78 -13.47 1.13
N VAL A 149 -8.36 -12.24 0.83
CA VAL A 149 -8.15 -11.77 -0.54
C VAL A 149 -6.71 -12.05 -0.96
N VAL A 150 -6.52 -12.82 -2.03
CA VAL A 150 -5.20 -13.19 -2.54
C VAL A 150 -5.03 -12.69 -3.97
N TYR A 151 -4.04 -11.83 -4.18
CA TYR A 151 -3.63 -11.39 -5.50
C TYR A 151 -2.53 -12.28 -6.05
N GLY A 152 -2.70 -12.82 -7.27
CA GLY A 152 -1.68 -13.67 -7.91
C GLY A 152 -1.91 -13.85 -9.41
N VAL A 153 -0.99 -14.54 -10.10
CA VAL A 153 -1.06 -14.72 -11.56
C VAL A 153 -2.11 -15.77 -11.96
N ARG A 154 -2.27 -16.83 -11.16
CA ARG A 154 -3.33 -17.84 -11.31
C ARG A 154 -3.53 -18.60 -10.00
N SER A 155 -4.63 -19.33 -9.87
CA SER A 155 -4.85 -20.30 -8.80
C SER A 155 -4.71 -21.72 -9.34
N ALA A 156 -4.04 -22.60 -8.60
CA ALA A 156 -4.08 -24.06 -8.82
C ALA A 156 -5.20 -24.74 -8.00
N ILE A 157 -5.95 -23.95 -7.22
CA ILE A 157 -7.10 -24.38 -6.42
C ILE A 157 -8.36 -23.99 -7.20
N SER A 158 -9.35 -24.90 -7.29
CA SER A 158 -10.62 -24.63 -7.98
C SER A 158 -11.48 -23.59 -7.24
N ASP A 159 -12.32 -22.89 -7.99
CA ASP A 159 -13.17 -21.81 -7.46
C ASP A 159 -14.14 -22.28 -6.36
N ASP A 160 -14.70 -23.49 -6.49
CA ASP A 160 -15.56 -24.08 -5.46
C ASP A 160 -14.82 -24.28 -4.13
N VAL A 161 -13.56 -24.71 -4.21
CA VAL A 161 -12.72 -24.91 -3.02
C VAL A 161 -12.31 -23.56 -2.44
N LEU A 162 -11.92 -22.59 -3.27
CA LEU A 162 -11.63 -21.22 -2.82
C LEU A 162 -12.83 -20.61 -2.09
N LYS A 163 -14.05 -20.77 -2.64
CA LYS A 163 -15.29 -20.27 -2.03
C LYS A 163 -15.57 -20.94 -0.69
N ARG A 164 -15.42 -22.27 -0.60
CA ARG A 164 -15.58 -23.01 0.66
C ARG A 164 -14.56 -22.59 1.71
N GLU A 165 -13.34 -22.28 1.28
CA GLU A 165 -12.25 -21.78 2.12
C GLU A 165 -12.42 -20.29 2.47
N GLY A 166 -13.41 -19.57 1.93
CA GLY A 166 -13.52 -18.13 2.15
C GLY A 166 -12.34 -17.34 1.57
N VAL A 167 -11.81 -17.79 0.43
CA VAL A 167 -10.72 -17.12 -0.29
C VAL A 167 -11.28 -16.44 -1.54
N LEU A 168 -11.00 -15.14 -1.67
CA LEU A 168 -11.23 -14.37 -2.89
C LEU A 168 -9.91 -14.25 -3.65
N PHE A 169 -9.75 -15.04 -4.71
CA PHE A 169 -8.58 -14.94 -5.57
C PHE A 169 -8.79 -13.84 -6.62
N LYS A 170 -7.78 -12.98 -6.79
CA LYS A 170 -7.77 -11.89 -7.78
C LYS A 170 -6.55 -12.00 -8.69
N GLN A 171 -6.78 -12.04 -9.99
CA GLN A 171 -5.74 -12.20 -10.98
C GLN A 171 -4.98 -10.89 -11.23
N THR A 172 -3.67 -10.93 -11.04
CA THR A 172 -2.75 -9.87 -11.47
C THR A 172 -2.41 -10.06 -12.95
N PRO A 173 -2.37 -9.00 -13.79
CA PRO A 173 -2.48 -7.57 -13.43
C PRO A 173 -3.91 -7.01 -13.44
N TYR A 174 -4.89 -7.72 -14.00
CA TYR A 174 -6.18 -7.14 -14.41
C TYR A 174 -7.11 -6.72 -13.27
N GLU A 175 -6.98 -7.32 -12.08
CA GLU A 175 -7.84 -7.05 -10.93
C GLU A 175 -7.20 -6.09 -9.92
N VAL A 176 -6.02 -5.57 -10.22
CA VAL A 176 -5.36 -4.50 -9.46
C VAL A 176 -5.93 -3.11 -9.81
N LYS A 177 -6.93 -3.06 -10.71
CA LYS A 177 -7.49 -1.82 -11.28
C LYS A 177 -7.75 -0.75 -10.23
N ALA A 178 -7.35 0.47 -10.58
CA ALA A 178 -7.70 1.68 -9.84
C ALA A 178 -9.22 1.75 -9.67
N ARG A 179 -9.67 2.03 -8.44
CA ARG A 179 -11.05 2.34 -8.12
C ARG A 179 -11.51 3.48 -9.06
N ARG A 180 -12.56 3.24 -9.85
CA ARG A 180 -13.24 4.32 -10.58
C ARG A 180 -14.01 5.21 -9.61
#